data_AF-A0A954A8K9-F1
#
_entry.id   AF-A0A954A8K9-F1
#
_cell.length_a   1.000
_cell.length_b   1.000
_cell.length_c   1.000
_cell.angle_alpha   90.00
_cell.angle_beta   90.00
_cell.angle_gamma   90.00
#
_symmetry.space_group_name_H-M   'P 1'
#
loop_
_entity.id
_entity.type
_entity.pdbx_description
1 polymer ?
#
loop_
_entity_poly.entity_id
_entity_poly.type
_entity_poly.pdbx_seq_one_letter_code
_entity_poly.pdbx_strand_id
1 'polypeptide(L)'
;MSWFEWGRTWWLRRAERRRARRAMSALFDRVDVLDRCSLRTDHRTRADLRDYELDAGGEVRVVYFTVLRHPRPYAFSKQFHAVMELYRYDVFAGEVTVHDSINLTRLRGEDSG
;
A
#
# COMPACT_ATOMS: atom_id res chain seq x y z
N MET A 1 18.11 20.10 -20.58
CA MET A 1 16.74 19.72 -20.20
C MET A 1 15.90 20.99 -20.11
N SER A 2 14.92 21.12 -21.00
CA SER A 2 14.07 22.30 -21.15
C SER A 2 12.93 22.32 -20.11
N TRP A 3 12.46 23.50 -19.73
CA TRP A 3 11.36 23.69 -18.76
C TRP A 3 10.06 22.98 -19.19
N PHE A 4 9.82 22.88 -20.51
CA PHE A 4 8.69 22.13 -21.09
C PHE A 4 8.81 20.62 -20.89
N GLU A 5 10.03 20.06 -20.94
CA GLU A 5 10.27 18.63 -20.69
C GLU A 5 10.03 18.29 -19.21
N TRP A 6 10.36 19.22 -18.31
CA TRP A 6 10.12 19.07 -16.88
C TRP A 6 8.62 19.06 -16.54
N GLY A 7 7.86 20.01 -17.10
CA GLY A 7 6.40 20.08 -16.94
C GLY A 7 5.68 18.85 -17.49
N ARG A 8 6.10 18.36 -18.67
CA ARG A 8 5.57 17.13 -19.28
C ARG A 8 5.89 15.89 -18.44
N THR A 9 7.14 15.75 -17.97
CA THR A 9 7.56 14.62 -17.11
C THR A 9 6.80 14.62 -15.79
N TRP A 10 6.59 15.79 -15.19
CA TRP A 10 5.79 15.94 -13.98
C TRP A 10 4.32 15.57 -14.19
N TRP A 11 3.73 15.98 -15.31
CA TRP A 11 2.35 15.64 -15.67
C TRP A 11 2.16 14.14 -15.92
N LEU A 12 3.09 13.51 -16.65
CA LEU A 12 3.07 12.06 -16.91
C LEU A 12 3.14 11.27 -15.60
N ARG A 13 4.11 11.60 -14.73
CA ARG A 13 4.20 10.99 -13.38
C ARG A 13 2.94 11.21 -12.55
N ARG A 14 2.28 12.36 -12.67
CA ARG A 14 1.02 12.63 -11.98
C ARG A 14 -0.12 11.78 -12.53
N ALA A 15 -0.19 11.57 -13.84
CA ALA A 15 -1.20 10.72 -14.47
C ALA A 15 -1.00 9.24 -14.10
N GLU A 16 0.23 8.75 -14.18
CA GLU A 16 0.64 7.40 -13.77
C GLU A 16 0.31 7.15 -12.30
N ARG A 17 0.71 8.06 -11.40
CA ARG A 17 0.40 7.95 -9.96
C ARG A 17 -1.11 7.93 -9.69
N ARG A 18 -1.92 8.64 -10.48
CA ARG A 18 -3.39 8.53 -10.38
C ARG A 18 -3.91 7.17 -10.84
N ARG A 19 -3.36 6.60 -11.92
CA ARG A 19 -3.70 5.24 -12.37
C ARG A 19 -3.33 4.21 -11.30
N ALA A 20 -2.14 4.31 -10.72
CA ALA A 20 -1.69 3.43 -9.65
C ALA A 20 -2.61 3.52 -8.41
N ARG A 21 -3.01 4.73 -8.00
CA ARG A 21 -4.00 4.91 -6.92
C ARG A 21 -5.37 4.29 -7.25
N ARG A 22 -5.82 4.38 -8.50
CA ARG A 22 -7.08 3.74 -8.92
C ARG A 22 -6.98 2.22 -8.85
N ALA A 23 -5.90 1.64 -9.37
CA ALA A 23 -5.64 0.20 -9.28
C ALA A 23 -5.56 -0.27 -7.82
N MET A 24 -4.86 0.47 -6.96
CA MET A 24 -4.81 0.23 -5.51
C MET A 24 -6.21 0.30 -4.88
N SER A 25 -7.02 1.30 -5.21
CA SER A 25 -8.36 1.44 -4.64
C SER A 25 -9.29 0.31 -5.08
N ALA A 26 -9.19 -0.10 -6.35
CA ALA A 26 -9.99 -1.17 -6.95
C ALA A 26 -9.67 -2.55 -6.35
N LEU A 27 -8.43 -2.79 -5.91
CA LEU A 27 -8.08 -4.00 -5.14
C LEU A 27 -9.01 -4.20 -3.94
N PHE A 28 -9.37 -3.13 -3.23
CA PHE A 28 -10.22 -3.25 -2.04
C PHE A 28 -11.70 -3.57 -2.35
N ASP A 29 -12.11 -3.54 -3.62
CA ASP A 29 -13.41 -4.04 -4.08
C ASP A 29 -13.35 -5.52 -4.51
N ARG A 30 -12.14 -6.09 -4.66
CA ARG A 30 -11.92 -7.48 -5.09
C ARG A 30 -11.91 -8.44 -3.90
N VAL A 31 -13.10 -8.82 -3.43
CA VAL A 31 -13.28 -9.76 -2.32
C VAL A 31 -12.54 -11.08 -2.55
N ASP A 32 -12.51 -11.56 -3.80
CA ASP A 32 -11.78 -12.77 -4.21
C ASP A 32 -10.28 -12.73 -3.91
N VAL A 33 -9.66 -11.55 -3.99
CA VAL A 33 -8.24 -11.33 -3.68
C VAL A 33 -8.05 -11.05 -2.19
N LEU A 34 -8.95 -10.26 -1.60
CA LEU A 34 -8.87 -9.93 -0.17
C LEU A 34 -9.00 -11.18 0.71
N ASP A 35 -9.89 -12.12 0.37
CA ASP A 35 -10.10 -13.36 1.14
C ASP A 35 -8.85 -14.25 1.21
N ARG A 36 -7.91 -14.06 0.28
CA ARG A 36 -6.65 -14.82 0.22
C ARG A 36 -5.50 -14.12 0.95
N CYS A 37 -5.72 -12.92 1.49
CA CYS A 37 -4.72 -12.18 2.23
C CYS A 37 -5.30 -11.60 3.52
N SER A 38 -4.46 -10.94 4.31
CA SER A 38 -4.90 -10.36 5.58
C SER A 38 -5.66 -9.05 5.42
N LEU A 39 -5.83 -8.53 4.19
CA LEU A 39 -6.47 -7.24 3.91
C LEU A 39 -8.00 -7.34 3.99
N ARG A 40 -8.64 -6.21 4.26
CA ARG A 40 -10.08 -6.06 4.36
C ARG A 40 -10.49 -4.77 3.67
N THR A 41 -11.74 -4.67 3.24
CA THR A 41 -12.25 -3.48 2.54
C THR A 41 -12.10 -2.20 3.36
N ASP A 42 -12.22 -2.28 4.69
CA ASP A 42 -12.05 -1.15 5.62
C ASP A 42 -10.61 -0.64 5.71
N HIS A 43 -9.62 -1.42 5.27
CA HIS A 43 -8.22 -0.97 5.18
C HIS A 43 -7.99 0.05 4.06
N ARG A 44 -8.93 0.22 3.11
CA ARG A 44 -8.82 1.17 1.99
C ARG A 44 -8.43 2.57 2.45
N THR A 45 -9.07 3.07 3.52
CA THR A 45 -8.84 4.43 4.03
C THR A 45 -7.49 4.61 4.72
N ARG A 46 -6.82 3.50 5.06
CA ARG A 46 -5.51 3.46 5.72
C ARG A 46 -4.38 3.03 4.76
N ALA A 47 -4.72 2.79 3.49
CA ALA A 47 -3.77 2.41 2.47
C ALA A 47 -3.13 3.67 1.85
N ASP A 48 -1.80 3.71 1.83
CA ASP A 48 -1.06 4.78 1.17
C ASP A 48 -0.16 4.22 0.06
N LEU A 49 -0.26 4.83 -1.13
CA LEU A 49 0.54 4.45 -2.29
C LEU A 49 1.99 4.89 -2.10
N ARG A 50 2.90 3.92 -2.06
CA ARG A 50 4.35 4.16 -1.98
C ARG A 50 4.95 4.28 -3.36
N ASP A 51 4.80 3.24 -4.16
CA ASP A 51 5.44 3.14 -5.47
C ASP A 51 4.61 2.31 -6.45
N TYR A 52 5.01 2.30 -7.73
CA TYR A 52 4.37 1.51 -8.78
C TYR A 52 5.34 1.18 -9.91
N GLU A 53 5.09 0.05 -10.57
CA GLU A 53 5.79 -0.34 -11.79
C GLU A 53 4.82 -0.31 -12.96
N LEU A 54 5.31 0.17 -14.10
CA LEU A 54 4.58 0.12 -15.36
C LEU A 54 5.08 -1.05 -16.21
N ASP A 55 4.21 -1.63 -17.01
CA ASP A 55 4.62 -2.52 -18.10
C ASP A 55 5.20 -1.74 -19.29
N ALA A 56 5.61 -2.47 -20.33
CA ALA A 56 6.14 -1.87 -21.56
C ALA A 56 5.12 -1.00 -22.33
N GLY A 57 3.82 -1.18 -22.06
CA GLY A 57 2.73 -0.38 -22.62
C GLY A 57 2.40 0.87 -21.81
N GLY A 58 3.04 1.08 -20.65
CA GLY A 58 2.76 2.21 -19.75
C GLY A 58 1.53 2.00 -18.86
N GLU A 59 1.03 0.76 -18.74
CA GLU A 59 -0.03 0.40 -17.82
C GLU A 59 0.53 -0.06 -16.48
N VAL A 60 -0.23 0.17 -15.40
CA VAL A 60 0.22 -0.16 -14.05
C VAL A 60 0.21 -1.67 -13.86
N ARG A 61 1.40 -2.26 -13.70
CA ARG A 61 1.59 -3.69 -13.48
C ARG A 61 1.66 -4.06 -12.01
N VAL A 62 2.44 -3.30 -11.24
CA VAL A 62 2.66 -3.55 -9.82
C VAL A 62 2.37 -2.29 -9.02
N VAL A 63 1.72 -2.44 -7.88
CA VAL A 63 1.47 -1.37 -6.92
C VAL A 63 2.10 -1.74 -5.58
N TYR A 64 2.91 -0.84 -5.04
CA TYR A 64 3.43 -0.94 -3.68
C TYR A 64 2.70 0.05 -2.78
N PHE A 65 2.08 -0.45 -1.72
CA PHE A 65 1.31 0.39 -0.81
C PHE A 65 1.47 -0.08 0.63
N THR A 66 1.38 0.86 1.57
CA THR A 66 1.41 0.53 2.99
C THR A 66 0.03 0.56 3.58
N VAL A 67 -0.26 -0.33 4.53
CA VAL A 67 -1.45 -0.26 5.38
C VAL A 67 -1.02 -0.14 6.83
N LEU A 68 -1.56 0.86 7.53
CA LEU A 68 -1.40 0.96 8.97
C LEU A 68 -2.43 0.08 9.67
N ARG A 69 -1.94 -0.90 10.43
CA ARG A 69 -2.74 -1.77 11.28
C ARG A 69 -2.59 -1.38 12.73
N HIS A 70 -3.74 -1.26 13.40
CA HIS A 70 -3.82 -1.29 14.85
C HIS A 70 -4.42 -2.65 15.23
N PRO A 71 -3.66 -3.58 15.82
CA PRO A 71 -4.24 -4.77 16.40
C PRO A 71 -5.23 -4.33 17.48
N ARG A 72 -6.36 -5.02 17.56
CA ARG A 72 -7.24 -4.90 18.73
C ARG A 72 -6.42 -5.30 19.96
N PRO A 73 -6.67 -4.67 21.13
CA PRO A 73 -5.93 -5.00 22.34
C PRO A 73 -6.05 -6.52 22.58
N TYR A 74 -4.92 -7.16 22.84
CA TYR A 74 -4.95 -8.55 23.31
C TYR A 74 -5.76 -8.58 24.61
N ALA A 75 -6.62 -9.58 24.79
CA ALA A 75 -7.49 -9.66 25.97
C ALA A 75 -6.73 -9.58 27.32
N PHE A 76 -5.43 -9.83 27.31
CA PHE A 76 -4.55 -9.85 28.48
C PHE A 76 -3.48 -8.73 28.51
N SER A 77 -3.42 -7.85 27.50
CA SER A 77 -2.46 -6.75 27.44
C SER A 77 -3.10 -5.50 26.83
N LYS A 78 -3.04 -4.37 27.54
CA LYS A 78 -3.51 -3.05 27.05
C LYS A 78 -2.57 -2.42 26.02
N GLN A 79 -1.52 -3.11 25.58
CA GLN A 79 -0.55 -2.56 24.64
C GLN A 79 -1.11 -2.61 23.21
N PHE A 80 -0.99 -1.48 22.52
CA PHE A 80 -1.39 -1.31 21.12
C PHE A 80 -0.12 -1.31 20.26
N HIS A 81 0.12 -2.38 19.50
CA HIS A 81 1.25 -2.41 18.56
C HIS A 81 0.87 -1.82 17.21
N ALA A 82 1.17 -0.56 16.93
CA ALA A 82 0.97 -0.03 15.59
C ALA A 82 1.94 -0.72 14.62
N VAL A 83 1.42 -1.40 13.59
CA VAL A 83 2.23 -2.07 12.58
C VAL A 83 1.93 -1.45 11.22
N MET A 84 2.97 -1.04 10.50
CA MET A 84 2.86 -0.64 9.11
C MET A 84 3.36 -1.78 8.23
N GLU A 85 2.48 -2.34 7.42
CA GLU A 85 2.82 -3.39 6.47
C GLU A 85 2.94 -2.80 5.07
N LEU A 86 4.00 -3.16 4.35
CA LEU A 86 4.19 -2.87 2.94
C LEU A 86 3.67 -4.06 2.12
N TYR A 87 2.77 -3.78 1.21
CA TYR A 87 2.18 -4.73 0.28
C TYR A 87 2.72 -4.54 -1.12
N ARG A 88 2.88 -5.64 -1.83
CA ARG A 88 3.05 -5.70 -3.28
C ARG A 88 1.78 -6.28 -3.89
N TYR A 89 1.16 -5.55 -4.80
CA TYR A 89 0.00 -6.02 -5.57
C TYR A 89 0.38 -6.12 -7.04
N ASP A 90 0.36 -7.35 -7.57
CA ASP A 90 0.44 -7.60 -9.01
C ASP A 90 -0.97 -7.48 -9.60
N VAL A 91 -1.20 -6.41 -10.36
CA VAL A 91 -2.53 -6.05 -10.87
C VAL A 91 -3.05 -7.09 -11.85
N PHE A 92 -2.17 -7.66 -12.67
CA PHE A 92 -2.54 -8.61 -13.71
C PHE A 92 -2.72 -10.02 -13.16
N ALA A 93 -1.80 -10.46 -12.28
CA ALA A 93 -1.95 -11.76 -11.62
C ALA A 93 -3.10 -11.76 -10.59
N GLY A 94 -3.50 -10.58 -10.09
CA GLY A 94 -4.49 -10.48 -9.03
C GLY A 94 -3.95 -10.99 -7.69
N GLU A 95 -2.65 -10.87 -7.47
CA GLU A 95 -1.96 -11.42 -6.30
C GLU A 95 -1.46 -10.31 -5.39
N VAL A 96 -1.69 -10.47 -4.09
CA VAL A 96 -1.23 -9.54 -3.06
C VAL A 96 -0.35 -10.28 -2.07
N THR A 97 0.86 -9.77 -1.87
CA THR A 97 1.79 -10.29 -0.88
C THR A 97 2.24 -9.20 0.07
N VAL A 98 2.51 -9.59 1.32
CA VAL A 98 3.20 -8.72 2.27
C VAL A 98 4.68 -8.76 1.91
N HIS A 99 5.23 -7.60 1.53
CA HIS A 99 6.62 -7.44 1.16
C HIS A 99 7.49 -7.15 2.39
N ASP A 100 6.98 -6.35 3.33
CA ASP A 100 7.70 -5.99 4.57
C ASP A 100 6.73 -5.56 5.67
N SER A 101 7.16 -5.55 6.93
CA SER A 101 6.37 -5.10 8.07
C SER A 101 7.24 -4.38 9.12
N ILE A 102 6.80 -3.22 9.57
CA ILE A 102 7.50 -2.40 10.56
C ILE A 102 6.59 -2.23 11.79
N ASN A 103 7.08 -2.65 12.96
CA ASN A 103 6.44 -2.37 14.24
C ASN A 103 6.80 -0.95 14.70
N LEU A 104 5.83 -0.04 14.62
CA LEU A 104 5.99 1.37 14.96
C LEU A 104 6.00 1.62 16.46
N THR A 105 5.43 0.73 17.28
CA THR A 105 5.45 0.84 18.75
C THR A 105 6.85 0.60 19.29
N ARG A 106 7.56 -0.40 18.74
CA ARG A 106 8.97 -0.68 19.08
C ARG A 106 9.90 0.47 18.69
N LEU A 107 9.64 1.13 17.56
CA LEU A 107 10.38 2.31 17.10
C LEU A 107 10.17 3.56 17.98
N ARG A 108 9.04 3.64 18.72
CA ARG A 108 8.75 4.74 19.64
C ARG A 108 9.29 4.55 21.06
N GLY A 109 9.95 3.42 21.34
CA GLY A 109 10.52 3.14 22.67
C GLY A 109 9.49 2.78 23.74
N GLU A 110 8.23 2.55 23.37
CA GLU A 110 7.14 2.19 24.30
C GLU A 110 7.22 0.72 24.80
N ASP A 111 8.18 -0.07 24.29
CA ASP A 111 8.49 -1.42 24.78
C ASP A 111 9.44 -1.41 26.01
N SER A 112 9.68 -0.24 26.61
CA SER A 112 10.49 -0.09 27.84
C SER A 112 9.58 -0.09 29.08
N GLY A 113 8.92 -1.21 29.35
CA GLY A 113 8.09 -1.42 30.55
C GLY A 113 8.62 -2.54 31.42
#